data_AF-A0A0K0LC25-F1
#
_entry.id   AF-A0A0K0LC25-F1
#
_cell.length_a   1.000
_cell.length_b   1.000
_cell.length_c   1.000
_cell.angle_alpha   90.00
_cell.angle_beta   90.00
_cell.angle_gamma   90.00
#
_symmetry.space_group_name_H-M   'P 1'
#
loop_
_entity.id
_entity.type
_entity.pdbx_description
1 polymer ?
#
loop_
_entity_poly.entity_id
_entity_poly.type
_entity_poly.pdbx_seq_one_letter_code
_entity_poly.pdbx_strand_id
1 'polypeptide(L)'
;MKISIAFVLGMIMCNFVCINGGDFDEYCSIPASIRELVWDCIYRYLPQSEKAVFTQMSLCFGVSTFDKVINQFCGLSDDEQEAVASQHEVCLSEIDFDNFHGPTVSESQTQSCIRRKLG
;
A
#
# COMPACT_ATOMS: atom_id res chain seq x y z
N MET A 1 8.28 15.05 15.20
CA MET A 1 9.40 14.15 14.90
C MET A 1 9.20 13.68 13.47
N LYS A 2 10.19 13.82 12.58
CA LYS A 2 10.06 13.38 11.18
C LYS A 2 10.12 11.85 11.18
N ILE A 3 8.95 11.20 11.17
CA ILE A 3 8.88 9.76 10.94
C ILE A 3 9.47 9.57 9.54
N SER A 4 10.56 8.81 9.44
CA SER A 4 11.23 8.58 8.16
C SER A 4 10.20 8.01 7.17
N ILE A 5 10.07 8.58 5.98
CA ILE A 5 9.07 8.13 4.99
C ILE A 5 9.33 6.66 4.59
N ALA A 6 10.58 6.24 4.62
CA ALA A 6 10.99 4.83 4.51
C ALA A 6 10.38 3.95 5.61
N PHE A 7 10.12 4.49 6.80
CA PHE A 7 9.45 3.81 7.90
C PHE A 7 7.93 3.76 7.70
N VAL A 8 7.30 4.78 7.09
CA VAL A 8 5.85 4.77 6.80
C VAL A 8 5.53 3.85 5.62
N LEU A 9 6.27 3.97 4.52
CA LEU A 9 6.20 3.03 3.41
C LEU A 9 6.60 1.63 3.90
N GLY A 10 7.68 1.50 4.67
CA GLY A 10 8.08 0.25 5.30
C GLY A 10 7.03 -0.35 6.24
N MET A 11 6.25 0.44 6.99
CA MET A 11 5.15 -0.05 7.84
C MET A 11 3.92 -0.45 7.02
N ILE A 12 3.62 0.25 5.94
CA ILE A 12 2.52 -0.11 5.03
C ILE A 12 2.87 -1.37 4.25
N MET A 13 4.08 -1.42 3.70
CA MET A 13 4.66 -2.59 3.05
C MET A 13 4.71 -3.74 4.05
N CYS A 14 5.31 -3.57 5.24
CA CYS A 14 5.34 -4.60 6.29
C CYS A 14 3.95 -5.06 6.69
N ASN A 15 2.91 -4.24 6.76
CA ASN A 15 1.58 -4.76 7.08
C ASN A 15 0.94 -5.50 5.90
N PHE A 16 1.15 -5.05 4.66
CA PHE A 16 0.70 -5.76 3.45
C PHE A 16 1.42 -7.10 3.24
N VAL A 17 2.73 -7.08 3.53
CA VAL A 17 3.68 -8.18 3.56
C VAL A 17 3.40 -9.10 4.74
N CYS A 18 3.09 -8.61 5.94
CA CYS A 18 2.78 -9.44 7.12
C CYS A 18 1.43 -10.14 7.00
N ILE A 19 0.48 -9.58 6.25
CA ILE A 19 -0.78 -10.26 5.92
C ILE A 19 -0.56 -11.39 4.89
N ASN A 20 0.50 -11.33 4.07
CA ASN A 20 0.77 -12.32 3.01
C ASN A 20 2.11 -13.09 3.11
N GLY A 21 2.92 -12.83 4.13
CA GLY A 21 4.16 -13.53 4.49
C GLY A 21 5.41 -13.35 3.60
N GLY A 22 5.55 -12.33 2.75
CA GLY A 22 6.65 -12.26 1.77
C GLY A 22 7.26 -10.87 1.52
N ASP A 23 8.50 -10.77 1.06
CA ASP A 23 9.22 -9.50 0.83
C ASP A 23 8.55 -8.63 -0.26
N PHE A 24 8.84 -7.32 -0.31
CA PHE A 24 8.30 -6.41 -1.32
C PHE A 24 8.63 -6.85 -2.75
N ASP A 25 9.84 -7.35 -2.98
CA ASP A 25 10.25 -7.91 -4.26
C ASP A 25 9.43 -9.15 -4.65
N GLU A 26 9.11 -9.99 -3.65
CA GLU A 26 8.24 -11.15 -3.84
C GLU A 26 6.82 -10.70 -4.20
N TYR A 27 6.30 -9.67 -3.54
CA TYR A 27 5.03 -9.05 -3.91
C TYR A 27 5.07 -8.47 -5.33
N CYS A 28 6.16 -7.82 -5.72
CA CYS A 28 6.35 -7.27 -7.06
C CYS A 28 6.52 -8.34 -8.16
N SER A 29 6.82 -9.59 -7.81
CA SER A 29 6.83 -10.72 -8.74
C SER A 29 5.42 -11.20 -9.13
N ILE A 30 4.40 -10.91 -8.31
CA ILE A 30 3.00 -11.25 -8.58
C ILE A 30 2.48 -10.41 -9.75
N PRO A 31 1.76 -10.94 -10.75
CA PRO A 31 1.22 -10.11 -11.85
C PRO A 31 0.40 -8.91 -11.35
N ALA A 32 0.56 -7.74 -11.99
CA ALA A 32 -0.10 -6.50 -11.56
C ALA A 32 -1.63 -6.65 -11.43
N SER A 33 -2.28 -7.38 -12.34
CA SER A 33 -3.72 -7.66 -12.27
C SER A 33 -4.15 -8.43 -11.01
N ILE A 34 -3.27 -9.28 -10.47
CA ILE A 34 -3.53 -10.02 -9.23
C ILE A 34 -3.29 -9.10 -8.02
N ARG A 35 -2.25 -8.25 -8.05
CA ARG A 35 -2.03 -7.24 -7.01
C ARG A 35 -3.20 -6.26 -6.90
N GLU A 36 -3.70 -5.79 -8.04
CA GLU A 36 -4.88 -4.93 -8.14
C GLU A 36 -6.12 -5.61 -7.54
N LEU A 37 -6.33 -6.89 -7.85
CA LEU A 37 -7.42 -7.69 -7.28
C LEU A 37 -7.31 -7.82 -5.75
N VAL A 38 -6.12 -8.13 -5.24
CA VAL A 38 -5.86 -8.25 -3.80
C VAL A 38 -6.12 -6.91 -3.11
N TRP A 39 -5.61 -5.82 -3.68
CA TRP A 39 -5.84 -4.47 -3.17
C TRP A 39 -7.32 -4.10 -3.16
N ASP A 40 -8.07 -4.35 -4.24
CA ASP A 40 -9.52 -4.09 -4.28
C ASP A 40 -10.27 -4.85 -3.17
N CYS A 41 -9.89 -6.11 -2.92
CA CYS A 41 -10.46 -6.89 -1.84
C CYS A 41 -10.14 -6.33 -0.45
N ILE A 42 -8.90 -5.88 -0.21
CA ILE A 42 -8.53 -5.23 1.05
C ILE A 42 -9.28 -3.91 1.19
N TYR A 43 -9.18 -3.04 0.18
CA TYR A 43 -9.80 -1.72 0.18
C TYR A 43 -11.30 -1.78 0.45
N ARG A 44 -12.01 -2.79 -0.07
CA ARG A 44 -13.44 -2.98 0.19
C ARG A 44 -13.78 -3.04 1.68
N TYR A 45 -12.98 -3.75 2.48
CA TYR A 45 -13.26 -4.01 3.89
C TYR A 45 -12.56 -3.04 4.84
N LEU A 46 -11.72 -2.14 4.34
CA LEU A 46 -11.07 -1.14 5.18
C LEU A 46 -12.10 -0.21 5.86
N PRO A 47 -11.86 0.13 7.14
CA PRO A 47 -12.52 1.26 7.78
C PRO A 47 -12.35 2.56 7.00
N GLN A 48 -13.30 3.47 7.13
CA GLN A 48 -13.28 4.74 6.38
C GLN A 48 -12.07 5.62 6.71
N SER A 49 -11.59 5.57 7.96
CA SER A 49 -10.38 6.28 8.40
C SER A 49 -9.13 5.79 7.63
N GLU A 50 -8.97 4.48 7.48
CA GLU A 50 -7.85 3.89 6.75
C GLU A 50 -7.96 4.12 5.24
N LYS A 51 -9.18 4.03 4.69
CA LYS A 51 -9.44 4.41 3.28
C LYS A 51 -8.99 5.83 3.00
N ALA A 52 -9.23 6.76 3.92
CA ALA A 52 -8.84 8.15 3.75
C ALA A 52 -7.31 8.29 3.62
N VAL A 53 -6.54 7.61 4.47
CA VAL A 53 -5.06 7.59 4.41
C VAL A 53 -4.58 7.11 3.04
N PHE A 54 -5.02 5.93 2.58
CA PHE A 54 -4.59 5.40 1.28
C PHE A 54 -5.05 6.25 0.09
N THR A 55 -6.21 6.89 0.21
CA THR A 55 -6.70 7.83 -0.82
C THR A 55 -5.82 9.07 -0.87
N GLN A 56 -5.47 9.66 0.27
CA GLN A 56 -4.55 10.80 0.34
C GLN A 56 -3.17 10.45 -0.22
N MET A 57 -2.65 9.26 0.09
CA MET A 57 -1.40 8.78 -0.51
C MET A 57 -1.50 8.69 -2.03
N SER A 58 -2.56 8.07 -2.55
CA SER A 58 -2.78 7.98 -4.00
C SER A 58 -2.80 9.36 -4.68
N LEU A 59 -3.44 10.33 -4.04
CA LEU A 59 -3.48 11.72 -4.48
C LEU A 59 -2.09 12.38 -4.47
N CYS A 60 -1.28 12.14 -3.43
CA CYS A 60 0.10 12.67 -3.37
C CYS A 60 0.94 12.20 -4.56
N PHE A 61 0.81 10.94 -4.96
CA PHE A 61 1.50 10.35 -6.11
C PHE A 61 0.81 10.63 -7.45
N GLY A 62 -0.31 11.36 -7.46
CA GLY A 62 -1.05 11.69 -8.68
C GLY A 62 -1.69 10.49 -9.38
N VAL A 63 -1.99 9.42 -8.65
CA VAL A 63 -2.59 8.19 -9.19
C VAL A 63 -4.00 7.96 -8.64
N SER A 64 -4.79 7.16 -9.35
CA SER A 64 -6.21 6.96 -9.00
C SER A 64 -6.42 6.08 -7.77
N THR A 65 -5.50 5.17 -7.48
CA THR A 65 -5.64 4.13 -6.45
C THR A 65 -4.27 3.74 -5.90
N PHE A 66 -4.25 3.20 -4.68
CA PHE A 66 -2.99 2.95 -3.97
C PHE A 66 -2.18 1.78 -4.56
N ASP A 67 -2.84 0.79 -5.16
CA ASP A 67 -2.16 -0.27 -5.93
C ASP A 67 -1.28 0.31 -7.06
N LYS A 68 -1.67 1.43 -7.65
CA LYS A 68 -0.87 2.12 -8.66
C LYS A 68 0.36 2.80 -8.07
N VAL A 69 0.26 3.29 -6.83
CA VAL A 69 1.44 3.76 -6.09
C VAL A 69 2.40 2.59 -5.98
N ILE A 70 1.95 1.46 -5.42
CA ILE A 70 2.81 0.27 -5.25
C ILE A 70 3.45 -0.18 -6.57
N ASN A 71 2.67 -0.23 -7.65
CA ASN A 71 3.16 -0.62 -8.98
C ASN A 71 4.23 0.34 -9.55
N GLN A 72 4.28 1.61 -9.13
CA GLN A 72 5.37 2.53 -9.51
C GLN A 72 6.69 2.19 -8.82
N PHE A 73 6.65 1.60 -7.63
CA PHE A 73 7.84 1.19 -6.88
C PHE A 73 8.38 -0.17 -7.35
N CYS A 74 7.53 -1.03 -7.92
CA CYS A 74 7.96 -2.33 -8.42
C CYS A 74 8.99 -2.21 -9.56
N GLY A 75 10.15 -2.82 -9.39
CA GLY A 75 11.25 -2.83 -10.37
C GLY A 75 12.22 -1.66 -10.25
N LEU A 76 12.00 -0.77 -9.27
CA LEU A 76 12.96 0.27 -8.88
C LEU A 76 13.90 -0.29 -7.82
N SER A 77 15.17 0.10 -7.90
CA SER A 77 16.14 -0.10 -6.81
C SER A 77 15.76 0.73 -5.58
N ASP A 78 16.28 0.37 -4.41
CA ASP A 78 16.03 1.09 -3.16
C ASP A 78 16.31 2.61 -3.28
N ASP A 79 17.40 2.98 -3.94
CA ASP A 79 17.78 4.39 -4.18
C ASP A 79 16.76 5.12 -5.08
N GLU A 80 16.24 4.44 -6.10
CA GLU A 80 15.21 4.99 -6.98
C GLU A 80 13.86 5.12 -6.27
N GLN A 81 13.52 4.15 -5.43
CA GLN A 81 12.33 4.21 -4.57
C GLN A 81 12.40 5.40 -3.60
N GLU A 82 13.56 5.62 -2.97
CA GLU A 82 13.78 6.78 -2.10
C GLU A 82 13.65 8.10 -2.87
N ALA A 83 14.24 8.18 -4.07
CA ALA A 83 14.15 9.36 -4.91
C ALA A 83 12.71 9.69 -5.33
N VAL A 84 11.90 8.67 -5.64
CA VAL A 84 10.46 8.84 -5.94
C VAL A 84 9.71 9.28 -4.69
N ALA A 85 9.92 8.64 -3.54
CA ALA A 85 9.25 9.01 -2.30
C ALA A 85 9.57 10.45 -1.86
N SER A 86 10.82 10.89 -2.02
CA SER A 86 11.27 12.25 -1.66
C SER A 86 10.57 13.34 -2.46
N GLN A 87 10.22 13.09 -3.73
CA GLN A 87 9.46 14.04 -4.55
C GLN A 87 8.06 14.35 -3.98
N HIS A 88 7.52 13.43 -3.20
CA HIS A 88 6.19 13.53 -2.60
C HIS A 88 6.23 13.77 -1.08
N GLU A 89 7.42 13.99 -0.49
CA GLU A 89 7.63 14.14 0.96
C GLU A 89 6.72 15.21 1.58
N VAL A 90 6.61 16.37 0.93
CA VAL A 90 5.78 17.49 1.43
C VAL A 90 4.32 17.05 1.56
N CYS A 91 3.75 16.45 0.52
CA CYS A 91 2.36 15.99 0.54
C CYS A 91 2.15 14.86 1.55
N LEU A 92 3.08 13.88 1.60
CA LEU A 92 3.00 12.77 2.54
C LEU A 92 3.08 13.24 4.00
N SER A 93 3.82 14.31 4.29
CA SER A 93 3.92 14.87 5.64
C SER A 93 2.62 15.50 6.17
N GLU A 94 1.65 15.78 5.29
CA GLU A 94 0.33 16.31 5.66
C GLU A 94 -0.68 15.22 6.02
N ILE A 95 -0.34 13.95 5.75
CA ILE A 95 -1.20 12.80 6.08
C ILE A 95 -1.02 12.46 7.56
N ASP A 96 -2.14 12.33 8.28
CA ASP A 96 -2.14 11.87 9.67
C ASP A 96 -1.85 10.34 9.73
N PHE A 97 -0.58 10.01 9.94
CA PHE A 97 -0.13 8.65 10.17
C PHE A 97 -0.09 8.26 11.66
N ASP A 98 -0.29 9.19 12.60
CA ASP A 98 -0.12 8.92 14.04
C ASP A 98 -1.12 7.87 14.54
N ASN A 99 -2.27 7.77 13.88
CA ASN A 99 -3.33 6.79 14.17
C ASN A 99 -3.40 5.63 13.16
N PHE A 100 -2.48 5.58 12.19
CA PHE A 100 -2.51 4.59 11.13
C PHE A 100 -1.48 3.48 11.39
N HIS A 101 -1.99 2.28 11.70
CA HIS A 101 -1.17 1.11 12.02
C HIS A 101 -1.10 0.08 10.89
N GLY A 102 -1.55 0.43 9.69
CA GLY A 102 -1.73 -0.49 8.58
C GLY A 102 -3.20 -0.89 8.37
N PRO A 103 -3.49 -1.63 7.28
CA PRO A 103 -4.83 -2.13 6.99
C PRO A 103 -5.30 -3.12 8.06
N THR A 104 -6.46 -2.88 8.68
CA THR A 104 -7.02 -3.73 9.75
C THR A 104 -7.93 -4.86 9.25
N VAL A 105 -7.86 -5.18 7.95
CA VAL A 105 -8.72 -6.19 7.31
C VAL A 105 -8.26 -7.61 7.66
N SER A 106 -9.21 -8.51 7.95
CA SER A 106 -8.85 -9.90 8.22
C SER A 106 -8.41 -10.63 6.95
N GLU A 107 -7.38 -11.46 7.07
CA GLU A 107 -6.89 -12.32 5.98
C GLU A 107 -8.01 -13.18 5.40
N SER A 108 -8.90 -13.71 6.25
CA SER A 108 -10.03 -14.54 5.84
C SER A 108 -11.07 -13.80 4.99
N GLN A 109 -11.31 -12.50 5.28
CA GLN A 109 -12.20 -11.65 4.46
C GLN A 109 -11.57 -11.39 3.09
N THR A 110 -10.27 -11.06 3.07
CA THR A 110 -9.51 -10.83 1.84
C THR A 110 -9.50 -12.08 0.96
N GLN A 111 -9.14 -13.25 1.52
CA GLN A 111 -9.12 -14.52 0.79
C GLN A 111 -10.51 -14.91 0.28
N SER A 112 -11.57 -14.75 1.09
CA SER A 112 -12.93 -15.02 0.65
C SER A 112 -13.34 -14.12 -0.51
N CYS A 113 -12.92 -12.85 -0.51
CA CYS A 113 -13.19 -11.93 -1.62
C CYS A 113 -12.45 -12.34 -2.90
N ILE A 114 -11.15 -12.65 -2.79
CA ILE A 114 -10.33 -13.10 -3.93
C ILE A 114 -10.93 -14.36 -4.55
N ARG A 115 -11.26 -15.37 -3.73
CA ARG A 115 -11.88 -16.63 -4.21
C ARG A 115 -13.19 -16.41 -4.96
N ARG A 116 -14.03 -15.45 -4.53
CA ARG A 116 -15.29 -15.11 -5.22
C ARG A 116 -15.09 -14.35 -6.53
N LYS A 117 -13.96 -13.68 -6.71
CA LYS A 117 -13.64 -12.92 -7.93
C LYS A 117 -12.90 -13.76 -8.96
N LEU A 118 -12.18 -14.79 -8.52
CA LEU A 118 -11.48 -15.75 -9.38
C LEU A 118 -12.31 -17.00 -9.70
N GLY A 119 -13.40 -17.25 -8.98
CA GLY A 119 -14.29 -18.41 -9.10
C GLY A 119 -15.59 -18.12 -9.82
#